data_AF-A0A4Q3XZY1-F1
#
_entry.id   AF-A0A4Q3XZY1-F1
#
_cell.length_a   1.000
_cell.length_b   1.000
_cell.length_c   1.000
_cell.angle_alpha   90.00
_cell.angle_beta   90.00
_cell.angle_gamma   90.00
#
_symmetry.space_group_name_H-M   'P 1'
#
loop_
_entity.id
_entity.type
_entity.pdbx_description
1 polymer ?
#
loop_
_entity_poly.entity_id
_entity_poly.type
_entity_poly.pdbx_seq_one_letter_code
_entity_poly.pdbx_strand_id
1 'polypeptide(L)'
;MKFLNSFPQQAAMPNHSLNRHFAACGSRASFHFRPTAACRKMPVSSNVMPQECPVVRSDKLAKLIAVFDQFHGGIAKLDDPTAKRLVNNWTGIRDQYVTATVAPRLALAAGMEQGLRETPILVQSIQPEARKCAVHALAAATSAHYPDFLAKEAERLTKIKTRGSIRGEAEFYFVRHLIDLLESDPRQEEELRLLYELADRFEGKRK
;
A
#
# COMPACT_ATOMS: atom_id res chain seq x y z
N MET A 1 -5.68 -48.46 37.48
CA MET A 1 -5.70 -48.50 36.00
C MET A 1 -7.02 -47.93 35.50
N LYS A 2 -6.97 -47.15 34.42
CA LYS A 2 -8.03 -46.43 33.68
C LYS A 2 -8.31 -44.99 34.12
N PHE A 3 -7.61 -44.12 33.39
CA PHE A 3 -7.76 -42.68 33.22
C PHE A 3 -8.63 -42.40 31.98
N LEU A 4 -9.27 -41.21 31.94
CA LEU A 4 -9.83 -40.50 30.77
C LEU A 4 -11.13 -41.13 30.17
N ASN A 5 -12.16 -40.42 29.72
CA ASN A 5 -12.36 -39.05 29.26
C ASN A 5 -13.87 -38.72 29.30
N SER A 6 -14.27 -37.54 29.77
CA SER A 6 -15.59 -36.96 29.48
C SER A 6 -15.49 -35.43 29.50
N PHE A 7 -15.29 -34.85 28.32
CA PHE A 7 -15.59 -33.45 28.03
C PHE A 7 -17.11 -33.31 27.86
N PRO A 8 -17.70 -32.29 28.48
CA PRO A 8 -18.44 -31.35 27.64
C PRO A 8 -18.26 -29.91 28.13
N GLN A 9 -18.02 -28.97 27.21
CA GLN A 9 -18.89 -27.81 27.05
C GLN A 9 -18.45 -26.99 25.83
N GLN A 10 -19.29 -27.01 24.80
CA GLN A 10 -19.39 -25.91 23.86
C GLN A 10 -19.99 -24.71 24.60
N ALA A 11 -19.31 -23.57 24.56
CA ALA A 11 -19.91 -22.28 24.81
C ALA A 11 -19.28 -21.26 23.84
N ALA A 12 -20.18 -20.57 23.15
CA ALA A 12 -19.95 -19.61 22.09
C ALA A 12 -19.07 -18.42 22.53
N MET A 13 -18.25 -17.93 21.60
CA MET A 13 -17.75 -16.55 21.64
C MET A 13 -18.16 -15.84 20.34
N PRO A 14 -18.79 -14.65 20.42
CA PRO A 14 -19.23 -13.89 19.26
C PRO A 14 -18.05 -13.19 18.58
N ASN A 15 -17.89 -13.44 17.27
CA ASN A 15 -17.01 -12.68 16.39
C ASN A 15 -17.59 -11.27 16.17
N HIS A 16 -17.16 -10.31 17.00
CA HIS A 16 -17.34 -8.89 16.73
C HIS A 16 -16.02 -8.25 16.32
N SER A 17 -16.10 -7.50 15.21
CA SER A 17 -15.29 -6.32 14.90
C SER A 17 -13.88 -6.53 14.31
N LEU A 18 -13.82 -6.88 13.02
CA LEU A 18 -12.73 -6.50 12.11
C LEU A 18 -13.29 -5.91 10.82
N ASN A 19 -14.26 -5.00 10.96
CA ASN A 19 -14.85 -4.29 9.84
C ASN A 19 -15.21 -2.87 10.29
N ARG A 20 -14.20 -1.99 10.29
CA ARG A 20 -14.32 -0.52 10.37
C ARG A 20 -12.91 0.04 10.38
N HIS A 21 -12.49 0.66 9.28
CA HIS A 21 -11.75 1.94 9.21
C HIS A 21 -11.14 2.08 7.80
N PHE A 22 -11.99 2.25 6.79
CA PHE A 22 -11.63 2.91 5.55
C PHE A 22 -12.78 3.83 5.17
N ALA A 23 -12.84 5.00 5.81
CA ALA A 23 -13.76 6.07 5.40
C ALA A 23 -13.22 7.44 5.79
N ALA A 24 -13.01 8.25 4.75
CA ALA A 24 -13.14 9.70 4.69
C ALA A 24 -12.16 10.58 5.48
N CYS A 25 -11.21 11.18 4.76
CA CYS A 25 -10.78 12.56 5.02
C CYS A 25 -10.79 13.33 3.69
N GLY A 26 -11.85 14.11 3.46
CA GLY A 26 -12.01 15.00 2.33
C GLY A 26 -11.68 16.42 2.76
N SER A 27 -10.56 16.97 2.29
CA SER A 27 -10.24 18.39 2.42
C SER A 27 -10.40 19.10 1.07
N ARG A 28 -11.41 19.97 1.03
CA ARG A 28 -11.69 20.97 0.00
C ARG A 28 -10.51 21.95 -0.10
N ALA A 29 -9.90 22.07 -1.27
CA ALA A 29 -9.11 23.23 -1.64
C ALA A 29 -9.73 23.86 -2.89
N SER A 30 -10.42 24.99 -2.69
CA SER A 30 -10.91 25.85 -3.76
C SER A 30 -9.75 26.59 -4.40
N PHE A 31 -9.44 26.29 -5.66
CA PHE A 31 -8.53 27.11 -6.47
C PHE A 31 -9.35 28.00 -7.42
N HIS A 32 -9.35 29.30 -7.14
CA HIS A 32 -9.82 30.32 -8.07
C HIS A 32 -8.76 30.55 -9.15
N PHE A 33 -9.05 30.14 -10.38
CA PHE A 33 -8.24 30.49 -11.55
C PHE A 33 -8.95 31.61 -12.32
N ARG A 34 -8.32 32.79 -12.39
CA ARG A 34 -8.75 33.90 -13.26
C ARG A 34 -8.23 33.66 -14.69
N PRO A 35 -9.04 33.90 -15.74
CA PRO A 35 -8.58 33.80 -17.12
C PRO A 35 -8.03 35.15 -17.62
N THR A 36 -6.95 35.13 -18.39
CA THR A 36 -6.52 36.25 -19.23
C THR A 36 -6.39 35.80 -20.68
N ALA A 37 -6.77 36.72 -21.56
CA ALA A 37 -7.19 36.50 -22.93
C ALA A 37 -6.06 36.44 -23.98
N ALA A 38 -6.38 35.75 -25.07
CA ALA A 38 -6.08 36.03 -26.48
C ALA A 38 -4.62 36.19 -26.94
N CYS A 39 -4.20 35.28 -27.84
CA CYS A 39 -3.48 35.71 -29.05
C CYS A 39 -3.60 34.70 -30.22
N ARG A 40 -4.24 35.21 -31.28
CA ARG A 40 -4.04 35.03 -32.74
C ARG A 40 -3.78 33.65 -33.36
N LYS A 41 -4.72 33.29 -34.24
CA LYS A 41 -4.61 32.35 -35.38
C LYS A 41 -3.52 32.77 -36.37
N MET A 42 -2.83 31.79 -36.97
CA MET A 42 -2.29 31.76 -38.35
C MET A 42 -2.09 30.28 -38.79
N PRO A 43 -2.04 29.97 -40.10
CA PRO A 43 -2.38 28.65 -40.64
C PRO A 43 -1.20 27.81 -41.17
N VAL A 44 -1.46 26.49 -41.23
CA VAL A 44 -0.94 25.43 -42.12
C VAL A 44 0.58 25.23 -42.26
N SER A 45 1.06 24.08 -41.80
CA SER A 45 2.06 23.31 -42.53
C SER A 45 1.89 21.82 -42.24
N SER A 46 1.72 21.03 -43.31
CA SER A 46 1.58 19.59 -43.29
C SER A 46 2.88 18.94 -42.84
N ASN A 47 2.89 18.37 -41.63
CA ASN A 47 3.92 17.42 -41.21
C ASN A 47 3.26 16.08 -40.92
N VAL A 48 3.64 15.10 -41.73
CA VAL A 48 3.44 13.67 -41.50
C VAL A 48 4.14 13.33 -40.18
N MET A 49 3.35 13.11 -39.12
CA MET A 49 3.87 12.55 -37.87
C MET A 49 3.91 11.02 -37.98
N PRO A 50 4.97 10.38 -37.49
CA PRO A 50 4.97 8.95 -37.24
C PRO A 50 3.88 8.65 -36.20
N GLN A 51 3.10 7.59 -36.44
CA GLN A 51 2.20 7.04 -35.42
C GLN A 51 3.05 6.60 -34.23
N GLU A 52 3.19 7.46 -33.24
CA GLU A 52 3.47 7.02 -31.89
C GLU A 52 2.28 6.19 -31.45
N CYS A 53 2.47 4.87 -31.34
CA CYS A 53 1.54 4.00 -30.64
C CYS A 53 1.20 4.69 -29.31
N PRO A 54 -0.08 5.03 -29.05
CA PRO A 54 -0.44 5.63 -27.78
C PRO A 54 -0.11 4.59 -26.71
N VAL A 55 1.01 4.79 -26.01
CA VAL A 55 1.29 4.09 -24.77
C VAL A 55 0.12 4.47 -23.88
N VAL A 56 -0.87 3.58 -23.77
CA VAL A 56 -2.03 3.75 -22.92
C VAL A 56 -1.46 3.93 -21.53
N ARG A 57 -1.37 5.19 -21.08
CA ARG A 57 -0.93 5.49 -19.72
C ARG A 57 -1.96 4.89 -18.81
N SER A 58 -1.66 3.71 -18.27
CA SER A 58 -2.51 3.07 -17.28
C SER A 58 -2.66 4.04 -16.11
N ASP A 59 -3.92 4.34 -15.78
CA ASP A 59 -4.19 5.24 -14.67
C ASP A 59 -3.76 4.58 -13.36
N LYS A 60 -3.50 5.41 -12.33
CA LYS A 60 -2.95 4.94 -11.05
C LYS A 60 -3.76 3.78 -10.45
N LEU A 61 -5.08 3.85 -10.57
CA LEU A 61 -5.97 2.80 -10.07
C LEU A 61 -5.76 1.48 -10.82
N ALA A 62 -5.65 1.49 -12.16
CA ALA A 62 -5.35 0.29 -12.93
C ALA A 62 -4.00 -0.34 -12.56
N LYS A 63 -2.95 0.48 -12.35
CA LYS A 63 -1.65 -0.01 -11.87
C LYS A 63 -1.77 -0.72 -10.52
N LEU A 64 -2.48 -0.11 -9.57
CA LEU A 64 -2.71 -0.69 -8.25
C LEU A 64 -3.51 -1.99 -8.32
N ILE A 65 -4.58 -2.04 -9.11
CA ILE A 65 -5.35 -3.29 -9.34
C ILE A 65 -4.44 -4.39 -9.89
N ALA A 66 -3.58 -4.08 -10.86
CA ALA A 66 -2.64 -5.05 -11.41
C ALA A 66 -1.62 -5.56 -10.37
N VAL A 67 -1.10 -4.69 -9.48
CA VAL A 67 -0.25 -5.11 -8.35
C VAL A 67 -0.99 -6.12 -7.47
N PHE A 68 -2.22 -5.81 -7.05
CA PHE A 68 -2.99 -6.69 -6.17
C PHE A 68 -3.42 -7.98 -6.86
N ASP A 69 -3.75 -7.96 -8.15
CA ASP A 69 -4.07 -9.16 -8.93
C ASP A 69 -2.86 -10.11 -9.01
N GLN A 70 -1.68 -9.58 -9.36
CA GLN A 70 -0.47 -10.40 -9.44
C GLN A 70 -0.04 -10.91 -8.05
N PHE A 71 -0.12 -10.08 -7.02
CA PHE A 71 0.20 -10.47 -5.64
C PHE A 71 -0.71 -11.61 -5.16
N HIS A 72 -2.04 -11.44 -5.27
CA HIS A 72 -3.00 -12.45 -4.85
C HIS A 72 -2.89 -13.74 -5.68
N GLY A 73 -2.61 -13.64 -6.99
CA GLY A 73 -2.30 -14.80 -7.82
C GLY A 73 -1.02 -15.53 -7.39
N GLY A 74 -0.03 -14.80 -6.86
CA GLY A 74 1.20 -15.37 -6.30
C GLY A 74 0.96 -16.13 -5.00
N ILE A 75 0.18 -15.57 -4.07
CA ILE A 75 -0.08 -16.19 -2.76
C ILE A 75 -1.18 -17.25 -2.78
N ALA A 76 -1.99 -17.33 -3.83
CA ALA A 76 -3.03 -18.36 -3.99
C ALA A 76 -2.48 -19.80 -4.02
N LYS A 77 -1.20 -19.96 -4.32
CA LYS A 77 -0.51 -21.26 -4.36
C LYS A 77 0.01 -21.71 -2.99
N LEU A 78 -0.07 -20.85 -1.97
CA LEU A 78 0.42 -21.15 -0.63
C LEU A 78 -0.62 -21.96 0.14
N ASP A 79 -0.18 -23.02 0.81
CA ASP A 79 -1.02 -23.75 1.74
C ASP A 79 -1.03 -23.08 3.13
N ASP A 80 -1.57 -21.86 3.17
CA ASP A 80 -1.66 -21.06 4.39
C ASP A 80 -3.09 -20.47 4.53
N PRO A 81 -3.72 -20.61 5.72
CA PRO A 81 -5.10 -20.15 5.93
C PRO A 81 -5.24 -18.62 5.84
N THR A 82 -4.22 -17.86 6.21
CA THR A 82 -4.20 -16.41 6.07
C THR A 82 -4.09 -16.02 4.59
N ALA A 83 -3.21 -16.66 3.82
CA ALA A 83 -3.10 -16.44 2.38
C ALA A 83 -4.43 -16.74 1.67
N LYS A 84 -5.08 -17.87 1.98
CA LYS A 84 -6.42 -18.20 1.44
C LYS A 84 -7.46 -17.14 1.78
N ARG A 85 -7.45 -16.62 3.02
CA ARG A 85 -8.36 -15.53 3.44
C ARG A 85 -8.12 -14.25 2.65
N LEU A 86 -6.86 -13.86 2.42
CA LEU A 86 -6.52 -12.67 1.61
C LEU A 86 -7.00 -12.82 0.17
N VAL A 87 -6.75 -13.96 -0.46
CA VAL A 87 -7.19 -14.28 -1.83
C VAL A 87 -8.71 -14.23 -1.95
N ASN A 88 -9.43 -14.84 -1.00
CA ASN A 88 -10.89 -14.83 -1.00
C ASN A 88 -11.45 -13.41 -0.81
N ASN A 89 -10.85 -12.63 0.10
CA ASN A 89 -11.25 -11.24 0.31
C ASN A 89 -11.06 -10.41 -0.96
N TRP A 90 -9.89 -10.49 -1.59
CA TRP A 90 -9.62 -9.79 -2.85
C TRP A 90 -10.61 -10.17 -3.93
N THR A 91 -10.84 -11.46 -4.13
CA THR A 91 -11.81 -11.97 -5.12
C THR A 91 -13.22 -11.39 -4.88
N GLY A 92 -13.65 -11.25 -3.62
CA GLY A 92 -14.96 -10.70 -3.27
C GLY A 92 -15.09 -9.18 -3.46
N ILE A 93 -13.98 -8.42 -3.44
CA ILE A 93 -14.03 -6.95 -3.54
C ILE A 93 -13.45 -6.40 -4.84
N ARG A 94 -12.73 -7.21 -5.63
CA ARG A 94 -11.99 -6.81 -6.84
C ARG A 94 -12.86 -6.03 -7.82
N ASP A 95 -14.04 -6.54 -8.13
CA ASP A 95 -14.92 -5.93 -9.13
C ASP A 95 -15.39 -4.53 -8.72
N GLN A 96 -15.47 -4.23 -7.42
CA GLN A 96 -15.79 -2.90 -6.91
C GLN A 96 -14.71 -1.87 -7.25
N TYR A 97 -13.44 -2.28 -7.27
CA TYR A 97 -12.32 -1.43 -7.67
C TYR A 97 -12.22 -1.28 -9.19
N VAL A 98 -12.46 -2.35 -9.94
CA VAL A 98 -12.44 -2.34 -11.41
C VAL A 98 -13.54 -1.43 -11.96
N THR A 99 -14.76 -1.60 -11.44
CA THR A 99 -15.94 -0.83 -11.86
C THR A 99 -16.02 0.55 -11.22
N ALA A 100 -15.26 0.78 -10.14
CA ALA A 100 -15.28 2.01 -9.33
C ALA A 100 -16.69 2.41 -8.85
N THR A 101 -17.51 1.41 -8.48
CA THR A 101 -18.92 1.60 -8.11
C THR A 101 -19.13 2.16 -6.71
N VAL A 102 -18.15 1.99 -5.81
CA VAL A 102 -18.29 2.31 -4.38
C VAL A 102 -17.72 3.69 -4.00
N ALA A 103 -16.84 4.27 -4.81
CA ALA A 103 -16.23 5.58 -4.57
C ALA A 103 -15.55 6.14 -5.83
N PRO A 104 -15.23 7.45 -5.87
CA PRO A 104 -14.47 8.03 -6.97
C PRO A 104 -13.12 7.34 -7.18
N ARG A 105 -12.68 7.16 -8.44
CA ARG A 105 -11.43 6.46 -8.81
C ARG A 105 -10.19 6.99 -8.05
N LEU A 106 -10.11 8.30 -7.84
CA LEU A 106 -9.01 8.91 -7.09
C LEU A 106 -8.99 8.51 -5.62
N ALA A 107 -10.17 8.42 -4.99
CA ALA A 107 -10.29 7.98 -3.60
C ALA A 107 -9.95 6.50 -3.47
N LEU A 108 -10.40 5.67 -4.41
CA LEU A 108 -10.02 4.25 -4.49
C LEU A 108 -8.51 4.08 -4.66
N ALA A 109 -7.89 4.84 -5.57
CA ALA A 109 -6.45 4.78 -5.78
C ALA A 109 -5.67 5.21 -4.53
N ALA A 110 -6.15 6.21 -3.78
CA ALA A 110 -5.52 6.60 -2.51
C ALA A 110 -5.65 5.49 -1.45
N GLY A 111 -6.85 4.90 -1.31
CA GLY A 111 -7.10 3.79 -0.39
C GLY A 111 -6.27 2.54 -0.73
N MET A 112 -6.20 2.16 -2.01
CA MET A 112 -5.39 1.01 -2.44
C MET A 112 -3.88 1.26 -2.26
N GLU A 113 -3.40 2.48 -2.46
CA GLU A 113 -2.00 2.80 -2.18
C GLU A 113 -1.69 2.71 -0.67
N GLN A 114 -2.63 3.10 0.19
CA GLN A 114 -2.51 2.86 1.62
C GLN A 114 -2.51 1.36 1.94
N GLY A 115 -3.42 0.59 1.35
CA GLY A 115 -3.45 -0.86 1.48
C GLY A 115 -2.13 -1.52 1.02
N LEU A 116 -1.50 -0.99 -0.03
CA LEU A 116 -0.20 -1.47 -0.51
C LEU A 116 0.90 -1.26 0.54
N ARG A 117 0.90 -0.13 1.25
CA ARG A 117 1.82 0.13 2.38
C ARG A 117 1.59 -0.82 3.54
N GLU A 118 0.33 -1.16 3.83
CA GLU A 118 -0.04 -2.01 4.96
C GLU A 118 0.11 -3.52 4.67
N THR A 119 0.17 -3.91 3.40
CA THR A 119 0.21 -5.33 2.99
C THR A 119 1.40 -6.11 3.59
N PRO A 120 2.63 -5.57 3.70
CA PRO A 120 3.72 -6.24 4.39
C PRO A 120 3.38 -6.65 5.84
N ILE A 121 2.65 -5.82 6.60
CA ILE A 121 2.18 -6.15 7.96
C ILE A 121 1.20 -7.32 7.90
N LEU A 122 0.25 -7.31 6.95
CA LEU A 122 -0.69 -8.42 6.78
C LEU A 122 0.04 -9.72 6.46
N VAL A 123 1.08 -9.66 5.63
CA VAL A 123 1.92 -10.81 5.25
C VAL A 123 2.72 -11.36 6.45
N GLN A 124 3.04 -10.55 7.47
CA GLN A 124 3.68 -11.05 8.70
C GLN A 124 2.81 -12.08 9.44
N SER A 125 1.48 -12.07 9.25
CA SER A 125 0.58 -13.05 9.85
C SER A 125 0.49 -14.39 9.08
N ILE A 126 1.21 -14.53 7.95
CA ILE A 126 1.41 -15.79 7.23
C ILE A 126 2.47 -16.61 7.97
N GLN A 127 2.32 -17.95 7.95
CA GLN A 127 3.29 -18.87 8.54
C GLN A 127 4.72 -18.60 8.03
N PRO A 128 5.76 -18.68 8.88
CA PRO A 128 7.13 -18.32 8.53
C PRO A 128 7.64 -18.95 7.22
N GLU A 129 7.28 -20.20 6.97
CA GLU A 129 7.66 -21.01 5.81
C GLU A 129 7.09 -20.43 4.50
N ALA A 130 5.84 -19.93 4.55
CA ALA A 130 5.13 -19.35 3.40
C ALA A 130 5.33 -17.83 3.27
N ARG A 131 5.72 -17.15 4.35
CA ARG A 131 5.88 -15.69 4.41
C ARG A 131 6.89 -15.16 3.41
N LYS A 132 8.05 -15.83 3.27
CA LYS A 132 9.08 -15.43 2.31
C LYS A 132 8.55 -15.39 0.88
N CYS A 133 7.75 -16.38 0.50
CA CYS A 133 7.12 -16.43 -0.82
C CYS A 133 6.12 -15.29 -1.01
N ALA A 134 5.32 -14.97 0.01
CA ALA A 134 4.37 -13.86 -0.05
C ALA A 134 5.06 -12.48 -0.15
N VAL A 135 6.13 -12.24 0.63
CA VAL A 135 6.93 -11.02 0.52
C VAL A 135 7.54 -10.89 -0.87
N HIS A 136 8.12 -11.97 -1.41
CA HIS A 136 8.68 -11.98 -2.75
C HIS A 136 7.61 -11.72 -3.83
N ALA A 137 6.42 -12.32 -3.69
CA ALA A 137 5.30 -12.08 -4.61
C ALA A 137 4.86 -10.60 -4.60
N LEU A 138 4.78 -9.99 -3.42
CA LEU A 138 4.42 -8.57 -3.27
C LEU A 138 5.48 -7.66 -3.90
N ALA A 139 6.76 -7.91 -3.62
CA ALA A 139 7.87 -7.15 -4.20
C ALA A 139 7.91 -7.26 -5.73
N ALA A 140 7.73 -8.47 -6.27
CA ALA A 140 7.67 -8.72 -7.70
C ALA A 140 6.49 -8.01 -8.36
N ALA A 141 5.29 -8.10 -7.78
CA ALA A 141 4.09 -7.44 -8.30
C ALA A 141 4.21 -5.92 -8.30
N THR A 142 4.72 -5.34 -7.21
CA THR A 142 4.90 -3.89 -7.09
C THR A 142 5.93 -3.39 -8.10
N SER A 143 7.05 -4.10 -8.26
CA SER A 143 8.10 -3.75 -9.22
C SER A 143 7.61 -3.83 -10.67
N ALA A 144 6.76 -4.81 -10.99
CA ALA A 144 6.23 -5.00 -12.35
C ALA A 144 5.19 -3.95 -12.74
N HIS A 145 4.30 -3.57 -11.81
CA HIS A 145 3.11 -2.79 -12.15
C HIS A 145 3.10 -1.36 -11.60
N TYR A 146 3.84 -1.07 -10.53
CA TYR A 146 3.90 0.26 -9.93
C TYR A 146 5.31 0.64 -9.41
N PRO A 147 6.36 0.60 -10.25
CA PRO A 147 7.73 0.90 -9.82
C PRO A 147 7.90 2.34 -9.30
N ASP A 148 7.11 3.30 -9.82
CA ASP A 148 7.11 4.70 -9.37
C ASP A 148 6.79 4.84 -7.88
N PHE A 149 5.99 3.92 -7.31
CA PHE A 149 5.67 3.91 -5.88
C PHE A 149 6.92 3.61 -5.06
N LEU A 150 7.67 2.56 -5.43
CA LEU A 150 8.91 2.19 -4.74
C LEU A 150 9.94 3.31 -4.83
N ALA A 151 10.08 3.94 -6.01
CA ALA A 151 10.98 5.07 -6.20
C ALA A 151 10.62 6.25 -5.28
N LYS A 152 9.32 6.57 -5.14
CA LYS A 152 8.85 7.64 -4.27
C LYS A 152 9.06 7.35 -2.78
N GLU A 153 8.77 6.13 -2.33
CA GLU A 153 8.97 5.75 -0.93
C GLU A 153 10.47 5.76 -0.59
N ALA A 154 11.33 5.25 -1.48
CA ALA A 154 12.77 5.30 -1.33
C ALA A 154 13.30 6.74 -1.30
N GLU A 155 12.87 7.60 -2.23
CA GLU A 155 13.26 9.01 -2.26
C GLU A 155 12.82 9.73 -0.98
N ARG A 156 11.61 9.46 -0.50
CA ARG A 156 11.10 10.02 0.76
C ARG A 156 11.96 9.60 1.95
N LEU A 157 12.32 8.32 2.03
CA LEU A 157 13.19 7.79 3.07
C LEU A 157 14.59 8.43 3.00
N THR A 158 15.19 8.52 1.82
CA THR A 158 16.49 9.19 1.62
C THR A 158 16.43 10.65 2.07
N LYS A 159 15.38 11.40 1.71
CA LYS A 159 15.21 12.80 2.14
C LYS A 159 15.13 12.94 3.65
N ILE A 160 14.45 12.03 4.34
CA ILE A 160 14.37 12.02 5.80
C ILE A 160 15.75 11.70 6.41
N LYS A 161 16.43 10.66 5.90
CA LYS A 161 17.76 10.22 6.37
C LYS A 161 18.83 11.29 6.17
N THR A 162 18.99 11.84 4.96
CA THR A 162 19.98 12.88 4.65
C THR A 162 19.78 14.13 5.51
N ARG A 163 18.52 14.47 5.81
CA ARG A 163 18.19 15.63 6.64
C ARG A 163 18.42 15.37 8.13
N GLY A 164 18.44 14.12 8.57
CA GLY A 164 18.65 13.74 9.97
C GLY A 164 17.56 14.18 10.95
N SER A 165 16.36 14.56 10.45
CA SER A 165 15.24 14.99 11.29
C SER A 165 13.88 14.82 10.62
N ILE A 166 12.84 14.54 11.42
CA ILE A 166 11.44 14.43 10.99
C ILE A 166 10.78 15.82 11.10
N ARG A 167 10.05 16.25 10.05
CA ARG A 167 9.43 17.58 9.97
C ARG A 167 7.98 17.63 10.46
N GLY A 168 7.30 16.50 10.53
CA GLY A 168 5.90 16.45 10.93
C GLY A 168 5.36 15.04 11.07
N GLU A 169 4.09 14.94 11.46
CA GLU A 169 3.45 13.68 11.82
C GLU A 169 3.40 12.69 10.67
N ALA A 170 3.18 13.15 9.44
CA ALA A 170 3.15 12.26 8.28
C ALA A 170 4.48 11.53 8.05
N GLU A 171 5.62 12.20 8.29
CA GLU A 171 6.94 11.57 8.22
C GLU A 171 7.23 10.70 9.45
N PHE A 172 6.75 11.11 10.62
CA PHE A 172 6.83 10.30 11.84
C PHE A 172 6.12 8.96 11.70
N TYR A 173 4.86 8.96 11.24
CA TYR A 173 4.11 7.72 11.03
C TYR A 173 4.71 6.85 9.92
N PHE A 174 5.29 7.47 8.89
CA PHE A 174 6.03 6.74 7.86
C PHE A 174 7.28 6.03 8.44
N VAL A 175 8.08 6.75 9.23
CA VAL A 175 9.26 6.17 9.89
C VAL A 175 8.86 5.07 10.87
N ARG A 176 7.82 5.28 11.68
CA ARG A 176 7.34 4.27 12.63
C ARG A 176 6.85 3.01 11.92
N HIS A 177 6.10 3.18 10.84
CA HIS A 177 5.68 2.06 10.01
C HIS A 177 6.88 1.28 9.44
N LEU A 178 7.92 1.96 8.95
CA LEU A 178 9.14 1.29 8.47
C LEU A 178 9.89 0.54 9.58
N ILE A 179 9.93 1.09 10.79
CA ILE A 179 10.50 0.41 11.96
C ILE A 179 9.75 -0.90 12.21
N ASP A 180 8.41 -0.88 12.25
CA ASP A 180 7.59 -2.08 12.47
C ASP A 180 7.83 -3.16 11.38
N LEU A 181 8.13 -2.74 10.15
CA LEU A 181 8.50 -3.67 9.08
C LEU A 181 9.90 -4.29 9.27
N LEU A 182 10.86 -3.48 9.71
CA LEU A 182 12.27 -3.87 9.86
C LEU A 182 12.56 -4.62 11.16
N GLU A 183 11.77 -4.42 12.23
CA GLU A 183 11.86 -5.20 13.47
C GLU A 183 11.72 -6.72 13.23
N SER A 184 11.10 -7.12 12.11
CA SER A 184 10.96 -8.51 11.69
C SER A 184 12.18 -9.07 10.93
N ASP A 185 13.19 -8.26 10.60
CA ASP A 185 14.38 -8.65 9.83
C ASP A 185 15.69 -8.25 10.56
N PRO A 186 16.43 -9.21 11.16
CA PRO A 186 17.64 -8.93 11.92
C PRO A 186 18.83 -8.48 11.04
N ARG A 187 18.69 -8.44 9.71
CA ARG A 187 19.79 -8.07 8.80
C ARG A 187 19.97 -6.57 8.64
N GLN A 188 19.07 -5.76 9.19
CA GLN A 188 19.00 -4.32 8.96
C GLN A 188 19.15 -3.51 10.25
N GLU A 189 19.92 -4.02 11.22
CA GLU A 189 20.11 -3.39 12.53
C GLU A 189 20.59 -1.93 12.46
N GLU A 190 21.51 -1.61 11.55
CA GLU A 190 22.02 -0.24 11.39
C GLU A 190 20.94 0.73 10.89
N GLU A 191 20.14 0.30 9.92
CA GLU A 191 19.04 1.10 9.39
C GLU A 191 17.92 1.25 10.43
N LEU A 192 17.58 0.16 11.13
CA LEU A 192 16.61 0.16 12.22
C LEU A 192 17.02 1.13 13.33
N ARG A 193 18.29 1.10 13.77
CA ARG A 193 18.84 2.01 14.78
C ARG A 193 18.70 3.48 14.35
N LEU A 194 19.07 3.79 13.11
CA LEU A 194 18.94 5.15 12.59
C LEU A 194 17.49 5.64 12.59
N LEU A 195 16.54 4.78 12.24
CA LEU A 195 15.12 5.12 12.23
C LEU A 195 14.57 5.37 13.63
N TYR A 196 14.96 4.56 14.63
CA TYR A 196 14.62 4.84 16.03
C TYR A 196 15.20 6.17 16.50
N GLU A 197 16.47 6.45 16.23
CA GLU A 197 17.09 7.72 16.61
C GLU A 197 16.35 8.93 16.01
N LEU A 198 15.85 8.82 14.78
CA LEU A 198 15.03 9.86 14.15
C LEU A 198 13.67 10.04 14.84
N ALA A 199 13.01 8.94 15.19
CA ALA A 199 11.72 8.94 15.88
C ALA A 199 11.84 9.54 17.29
N ASP A 200 12.80 9.08 18.09
CA ASP A 200 13.05 9.54 19.46
C ASP A 200 13.35 11.06 19.50
N ARG A 201 14.16 11.56 18.56
CA ARG A 201 14.45 13.00 18.45
C ARG A 201 13.21 13.82 18.10
N PHE A 202 12.25 13.28 17.37
CA PHE A 202 11.01 13.97 17.06
C PHE A 202 10.07 14.02 18.26
N GLU A 203 9.93 12.90 18.98
CA GLU A 203 9.13 12.82 20.20
C GLU A 203 9.69 13.69 21.32
N GLY A 204 11.03 13.69 21.50
CA GLY A 204 11.70 14.50 22.50
C GLY A 204 11.54 16.01 22.31
N LYS A 205 11.28 16.47 21.07
CA LYS A 205 11.00 17.90 20.77
C LYS A 205 9.55 18.31 21.04
N ARG A 206 8.64 17.35 21.22
CA ARG A 206 7.21 17.60 21.49
C ARG A 206 6.89 17.60 22.99
N LYS A 207 7.82 17.12 23.82
CA LYS A 207 7.76 17.21 25.28
C LYS A 207 8.25 18.59 25.74
#